data_AF-A0AAU7B052-F1
#
_entry.id   AF-A0AAU7B052-F1
#
_cell.length_a   1.000
_cell.length_b   1.000
_cell.length_c   1.000
_cell.angle_alpha   90.00
_cell.angle_beta   90.00
_cell.angle_gamma   90.00
#
_symmetry.space_group_name_H-M   'P 1'
#
loop_
_entity.id
_entity.type
_entity.pdbx_description
1 polymer ?
#
loop_
_entity_poly.entity_id
_entity_poly.type
_entity_poly.pdbx_seq_one_letter_code
_entity_poly.pdbx_strand_id
1 'polypeptide(L)'
;MIRSLAIRCCALGLAATGAACAAAPAHAAFPGANGAIVFSGTQDGDSDIYALPLDGSPPRNITNTTLREQQPSVSPDGTRVAYKTAVTSPRDEESWTSGFDGTGARRVTDTTGALRFSTQPGWSPDGTRLLVRSNRDAGNYDVWSVRATDGGDPVQLTADAADDRYPAYSPDGRRVAFRSDRAGDPDIWVMNADGSSPVNLTAGTGRWESAPAWSPDGTRIAFERVSVPGDPDVDPAAAAADEIWTMAADGSGQRRLTDNAFHDEGPAWSPDGTQIVFTSGREEPKGDIWLMDSDGARQRLLYGSPAVEESPDWQALPVPPPVAVPPPPAPPVVDPVPPVMEPKPPRPPRDTDGDGLSDVRERAIRTSPTDADSDEDGLPDGAERATSPKNRDSDGDGIADGVELGVVTPARGTNRTRWRPDRDPRTRTDPARRDTDRDGRIDGREDRNHNGRVDRGETDPRRRNTFRKPARRG
;
A
#
# COMPACT_ATOMS: atom_id res chain seq x y z
N MET A 1 12.04 -45.82 -29.48
CA MET A 1 11.11 -46.12 -28.38
C MET A 1 11.12 -44.94 -27.44
N ILE A 2 9.96 -44.26 -27.31
CA ILE A 2 9.51 -43.42 -26.18
C ILE A 2 10.29 -42.11 -25.92
N ARG A 3 9.72 -40.91 -25.74
CA ARG A 3 8.46 -40.20 -26.08
C ARG A 3 8.78 -38.72 -25.73
N SER A 4 8.88 -37.82 -26.70
CA SER A 4 8.82 -36.36 -26.44
C SER A 4 7.37 -35.93 -26.60
N LEU A 5 6.73 -35.48 -25.52
CA LEU A 5 5.38 -34.92 -25.56
C LEU A 5 5.50 -33.39 -25.51
N ALA A 6 5.70 -32.78 -26.68
CA ALA A 6 5.41 -31.37 -26.89
C ALA A 6 3.88 -31.25 -27.02
N ILE A 7 3.23 -30.62 -26.04
CA ILE A 7 1.82 -30.24 -26.18
C ILE A 7 1.78 -28.95 -26.99
N ARG A 8 1.41 -29.10 -28.27
CA ARG A 8 0.90 -28.03 -29.12
C ARG A 8 -0.50 -27.68 -28.62
N CYS A 9 -0.74 -26.44 -28.20
CA CYS A 9 -2.10 -25.89 -28.22
C CYS A 9 -2.31 -25.12 -29.54
N CYS A 10 -3.28 -25.61 -30.30
CA CYS A 10 -3.74 -25.04 -31.56
C CYS A 10 -4.36 -23.66 -31.36
N ALA A 11 -3.96 -22.72 -32.22
CA ALA A 11 -4.76 -21.55 -32.56
C ALA A 11 -5.91 -21.99 -33.49
N LEU A 12 -7.15 -21.65 -33.13
CA LEU A 12 -8.25 -21.53 -34.08
C LEU A 12 -9.27 -20.50 -33.58
N GLY A 13 -9.12 -19.30 -34.12
CA GLY A 13 -10.17 -18.33 -34.48
C GLY A 13 -11.33 -18.10 -33.52
N LEU A 14 -11.22 -17.04 -32.73
CA LEU A 14 -12.25 -16.02 -32.66
C LEU A 14 -11.55 -14.66 -32.64
N ALA A 15 -11.94 -13.76 -33.53
CA ALA A 15 -11.54 -12.36 -33.47
C ALA A 15 -12.19 -11.72 -32.24
N ALA A 16 -11.51 -11.82 -31.10
CA ALA A 16 -11.67 -10.89 -30.00
C ALA A 16 -10.46 -9.96 -30.07
N THR A 17 -10.71 -8.67 -30.23
CA THR A 17 -9.73 -7.62 -29.95
C THR A 17 -9.35 -7.73 -28.48
N GLY A 18 -8.40 -8.61 -28.17
CA GLY A 18 -7.77 -8.68 -26.87
C GLY A 18 -6.98 -7.40 -26.69
N ALA A 19 -7.46 -6.53 -25.80
CA ALA A 19 -6.60 -5.56 -25.16
C ALA A 19 -5.46 -6.37 -24.53
N ALA A 20 -4.27 -6.27 -25.11
CA ALA A 20 -3.07 -6.73 -24.43
C ALA A 20 -2.92 -5.80 -23.22
N CYS A 21 -3.23 -6.30 -22.02
CA CYS A 21 -3.01 -5.59 -20.77
C CYS A 21 -1.56 -5.12 -20.72
N ALA A 22 -1.36 -3.82 -20.52
CA ALA A 22 -0.04 -3.24 -20.38
C ALA A 22 0.44 -3.51 -18.95
N ALA A 23 1.29 -4.54 -18.78
CA ALA A 23 1.81 -4.92 -17.47
C ALA A 23 2.39 -3.72 -16.69
N ALA A 24 1.98 -3.60 -15.42
CA ALA A 24 2.18 -2.42 -14.58
C ALA A 24 3.63 -2.25 -14.07
N PRO A 25 4.13 -1.02 -13.87
CA PRO A 25 5.47 -0.75 -13.38
C PRO A 25 5.68 -1.20 -11.92
N ALA A 26 6.94 -1.27 -11.53
CA ALA A 26 7.36 -1.49 -10.16
C ALA A 26 7.56 -0.14 -9.47
N HIS A 27 7.26 -0.05 -8.16
CA HIS A 27 7.29 1.21 -7.43
C HIS A 27 8.05 1.12 -6.10
N ALA A 28 8.54 2.27 -5.65
CA ALA A 28 8.97 2.45 -4.28
C ALA A 28 8.06 3.49 -3.66
N ALA A 29 7.31 3.13 -2.62
CA ALA A 29 6.67 4.14 -1.82
C ALA A 29 7.72 4.85 -0.96
N PHE A 30 7.68 6.18 -0.95
CA PHE A 30 8.55 6.98 -0.10
C PHE A 30 7.78 7.41 1.15
N PRO A 31 8.38 7.31 2.36
CA PRO A 31 7.73 7.73 3.60
C PRO A 31 7.19 9.16 3.52
N GLY A 32 5.92 9.33 3.86
CA GLY A 32 5.27 10.63 3.71
C GLY A 32 3.84 10.64 4.22
N ALA A 33 3.20 11.81 4.13
CA ALA A 33 1.76 11.90 4.16
C ALA A 33 1.19 11.51 2.78
N ASN A 34 0.01 10.91 2.76
CA ASN A 34 -0.64 10.48 1.52
C ASN A 34 -1.07 11.70 0.68
N GLY A 35 -0.44 11.88 -0.47
CA GLY A 35 -0.83 12.83 -1.51
C GLY A 35 -1.79 12.20 -2.53
N ALA A 36 -1.83 12.79 -3.73
CA ALA A 36 -2.65 12.28 -4.82
C ALA A 36 -2.16 10.91 -5.33
N ILE A 37 -3.07 10.14 -5.92
CA ILE A 37 -2.75 8.94 -6.67
C ILE A 37 -2.52 9.32 -8.12
N VAL A 38 -1.43 8.86 -8.72
CA VAL A 38 -1.07 9.12 -10.11
C VAL A 38 -1.27 7.84 -10.92
N PHE A 39 -1.87 7.91 -12.10
CA PHE A 39 -2.15 6.73 -12.92
C PHE A 39 -2.11 7.08 -14.42
N SER A 40 -2.01 6.06 -15.26
CA SER A 40 -2.18 6.20 -16.72
C SER A 40 -3.67 6.11 -17.04
N GLY A 41 -4.22 7.06 -17.80
CA GLY A 41 -5.64 7.14 -18.09
C GLY A 41 -5.92 7.51 -19.53
N THR A 42 -7.05 7.05 -20.10
CA THR A 42 -7.45 7.37 -21.48
C THR A 42 -8.66 8.28 -21.61
N GLN A 43 -8.89 9.17 -20.64
CA GLN A 43 -10.13 9.95 -20.52
C GLN A 43 -10.33 10.98 -21.65
N ASP A 44 -9.25 11.44 -22.29
CA ASP A 44 -9.27 12.42 -23.40
C ASP A 44 -9.01 11.81 -24.79
N GLY A 45 -8.84 10.49 -24.87
CA GLY A 45 -8.82 9.72 -26.13
C GLY A 45 -7.46 9.11 -26.47
N ASP A 46 -6.39 9.58 -25.84
CA ASP A 46 -5.07 8.97 -25.77
C ASP A 46 -4.64 8.76 -24.31
N SER A 47 -3.51 8.06 -24.11
CA SER A 47 -3.08 7.70 -22.76
C SER A 47 -2.23 8.82 -22.20
N ASP A 48 -2.65 9.35 -21.06
CA ASP A 48 -1.95 10.40 -20.33
C ASP A 48 -1.76 10.05 -18.87
N ILE A 49 -0.90 10.80 -18.18
CA ILE A 49 -0.73 10.69 -16.74
C ILE A 49 -1.71 11.61 -16.04
N TYR A 50 -2.55 11.05 -15.17
CA TYR A 50 -3.52 11.78 -14.37
C TYR A 50 -3.14 11.72 -12.89
N ALA A 51 -3.42 12.80 -12.15
CA ALA A 51 -3.42 12.81 -10.69
C ALA A 51 -4.84 12.90 -10.16
N LEU A 52 -5.25 11.92 -9.36
CA LEU A 52 -6.47 11.89 -8.56
C LEU A 52 -6.18 12.39 -7.14
N PRO A 53 -6.66 13.59 -6.77
CA PRO A 53 -6.57 14.06 -5.39
C PRO A 53 -7.48 13.24 -4.46
N LEU A 54 -7.04 13.02 -3.22
CA LEU A 54 -7.80 12.26 -2.22
C LEU A 54 -8.94 13.07 -1.56
N ASP A 55 -9.08 14.34 -1.91
CA ASP A 55 -10.13 15.24 -1.40
C ASP A 55 -11.48 15.09 -2.13
N GLY A 56 -11.56 14.19 -3.11
CA GLY A 56 -12.75 13.92 -3.91
C GLY A 56 -12.93 14.86 -5.10
N SER A 57 -11.97 15.74 -5.38
CA SER A 57 -11.92 16.49 -6.63
C SER A 57 -11.60 15.57 -7.83
N PRO A 58 -12.04 15.92 -9.05
CA PRO A 58 -11.80 15.08 -10.23
C PRO A 58 -10.30 14.99 -10.57
N PRO A 59 -9.87 13.91 -11.26
CA PRO A 59 -8.50 13.80 -11.71
C PRO A 59 -8.08 14.97 -12.62
N ARG A 60 -6.81 15.36 -12.49
CA ARG A 60 -6.17 16.37 -13.34
C ARG A 60 -5.17 15.69 -14.26
N ASN A 61 -5.27 15.93 -15.56
CA ASN A 61 -4.28 15.50 -16.54
C ASN A 61 -2.96 16.29 -16.34
N ILE A 62 -1.85 15.58 -16.10
CA ILE A 62 -0.48 16.10 -15.95
C ILE A 62 0.22 16.23 -17.29
N THR A 63 -0.02 15.30 -18.23
CA THR A 63 0.73 15.18 -19.49
C THR A 63 -0.16 15.36 -20.71
N ASN A 64 -1.04 16.36 -20.73
CA ASN A 64 -1.95 16.60 -21.86
C ASN A 64 -1.18 16.93 -23.15
N THR A 65 -0.82 15.90 -23.91
CA THR A 65 -0.10 15.99 -25.17
C THR A 65 -0.80 15.15 -26.22
N THR A 66 -0.15 14.91 -27.37
CA THR A 66 -0.65 13.97 -28.39
C THR A 66 0.14 12.66 -28.38
N LEU A 67 1.04 12.52 -27.41
CA LEU A 67 1.87 11.35 -27.22
C LEU A 67 1.18 10.41 -26.23
N ARG A 68 1.61 9.15 -26.20
CA ARG A 68 1.06 8.18 -25.24
C ARG A 68 1.98 8.10 -24.05
N GLU A 69 1.55 8.66 -22.93
CA GLU A 69 2.23 8.62 -21.65
C GLU A 69 1.62 7.54 -20.74
N GLN A 70 2.49 6.71 -20.17
CA GLN A 70 2.08 5.58 -19.33
C GLN A 70 3.11 5.32 -18.24
N GLN A 71 2.74 4.43 -17.30
CA GLN A 71 3.64 3.89 -16.28
C GLN A 71 4.29 4.98 -15.40
N PRO A 72 3.49 5.84 -14.75
CA PRO A 72 4.00 6.94 -13.97
C PRO A 72 4.73 6.46 -12.72
N SER A 73 5.79 7.14 -12.31
CA SER A 73 6.41 7.01 -11.00
C SER A 73 6.67 8.37 -10.37
N VAL A 74 6.21 8.58 -9.14
CA VAL A 74 6.35 9.86 -8.44
C VAL A 74 7.69 9.95 -7.72
N SER A 75 8.33 11.12 -7.76
CA SER A 75 9.60 11.34 -7.08
C SER A 75 9.46 11.30 -5.55
N PRO A 76 10.56 11.04 -4.80
CA PRO A 76 10.53 10.91 -3.34
C PRO A 76 10.02 12.15 -2.59
N ASP A 77 10.21 13.32 -3.19
CA ASP A 77 9.75 14.60 -2.66
C ASP A 77 8.32 14.96 -3.12
N GLY A 78 7.68 14.12 -3.94
CA GLY A 78 6.33 14.33 -4.47
C GLY A 78 6.22 15.42 -5.54
N THR A 79 7.33 15.99 -5.99
CA THR A 79 7.34 17.19 -6.86
C THR A 79 7.46 16.91 -8.35
N ARG A 80 7.85 15.70 -8.74
CA ARG A 80 8.07 15.29 -10.13
C ARG A 80 7.42 13.94 -10.41
N VAL A 81 7.11 13.72 -11.68
CA VAL A 81 6.62 12.44 -12.18
C VAL A 81 7.55 11.99 -13.30
N ALA A 82 8.02 10.74 -13.22
CA ALA A 82 8.66 10.06 -14.32
C ALA A 82 7.63 9.18 -15.03
N TYR A 83 7.73 9.01 -16.33
CA TYR A 83 6.78 8.21 -17.12
C TYR A 83 7.45 7.73 -18.40
N LYS A 84 6.89 6.70 -19.04
CA LYS A 84 7.28 6.36 -20.41
C LYS A 84 6.44 7.16 -21.40
N THR A 85 7.04 7.46 -22.54
CA THR A 85 6.38 8.11 -23.68
C THR A 85 6.62 7.29 -24.95
N ALA A 86 5.58 7.06 -25.75
CA ALA A 86 5.69 6.43 -27.07
C ALA A 86 5.46 7.47 -28.18
N VAL A 87 6.49 7.72 -29.01
CA VAL A 87 6.47 8.84 -29.98
C VAL A 87 5.82 8.46 -31.33
N THR A 88 6.11 7.27 -31.87
CA THR A 88 5.67 6.90 -33.24
C THR A 88 5.54 5.40 -33.48
N SER A 89 6.12 4.58 -32.61
CA SER A 89 6.11 3.13 -32.70
C SER A 89 6.29 2.58 -31.29
N PRO A 90 5.75 1.39 -30.96
CA PRO A 90 6.14 0.69 -29.74
C PRO A 90 7.64 0.36 -29.68
N ARG A 91 8.43 0.69 -30.72
CA ARG A 91 9.90 0.58 -30.78
C ARG A 91 10.67 1.83 -30.33
N ASP A 92 9.96 2.92 -30.03
CA ASP A 92 10.50 4.24 -29.66
C ASP A 92 9.92 4.68 -28.30
N GLU A 93 10.02 3.80 -27.29
CA GLU A 93 9.60 4.12 -25.91
C GLU A 93 10.77 4.71 -25.12
N GLU A 94 10.57 5.90 -24.55
CA GLU A 94 11.58 6.63 -23.77
C GLU A 94 11.05 7.04 -22.41
N SER A 95 11.94 7.19 -21.43
CA SER A 95 11.62 7.72 -20.10
C SER A 95 11.72 9.24 -20.10
N TRP A 96 10.68 9.87 -19.59
CA TRP A 96 10.55 11.31 -19.44
C TRP A 96 10.32 11.67 -17.99
N THR A 97 10.57 12.93 -17.65
CA THR A 97 10.20 13.52 -16.35
C THR A 97 9.51 14.86 -16.56
N SER A 98 8.55 15.18 -15.71
CA SER A 98 7.94 16.51 -15.59
C SER A 98 7.79 16.90 -14.13
N GLY A 99 7.48 18.17 -13.87
CA GLY A 99 6.93 18.60 -12.59
C GLY A 99 5.55 17.99 -12.35
N PHE A 100 5.18 17.80 -11.10
CA PHE A 100 3.87 17.29 -10.71
C PHE A 100 2.72 18.22 -11.19
N ASP A 101 3.03 19.47 -11.49
CA ASP A 101 2.12 20.45 -12.09
C ASP A 101 2.00 20.34 -13.63
N GLY A 102 2.69 19.38 -14.25
CA GLY A 102 2.75 19.18 -15.70
C GLY A 102 3.79 20.05 -16.41
N THR A 103 4.50 20.93 -15.70
CA THR A 103 5.48 21.83 -16.31
C THR A 103 6.87 21.19 -16.40
N GLY A 104 7.76 21.77 -17.21
CA GLY A 104 9.16 21.35 -17.25
C GLY A 104 9.38 19.93 -17.77
N ALA A 105 8.46 19.41 -18.58
CA ALA A 105 8.59 18.09 -19.21
C ALA A 105 9.89 18.01 -20.02
N ARG A 106 10.66 16.95 -19.79
CA ARG A 106 11.92 16.68 -20.46
C ARG A 106 12.14 15.18 -20.63
N ARG A 107 12.75 14.84 -21.75
CA ARG A 107 13.24 13.50 -22.03
C ARG A 107 14.45 13.20 -21.16
N VAL A 108 14.44 12.07 -20.45
CA VAL A 108 15.58 11.60 -19.66
C VAL A 108 16.43 10.66 -20.51
N THR A 109 15.82 9.71 -21.20
CA THR A 109 16.55 8.78 -22.06
C THR A 109 16.41 9.20 -23.53
N ASP A 110 17.55 9.42 -24.19
CA ASP A 110 17.61 9.74 -25.61
C ASP A 110 18.45 8.67 -26.32
N THR A 111 17.78 7.66 -26.86
CA THR A 111 18.46 6.53 -27.51
C THR A 111 18.65 6.73 -29.02
N THR A 112 19.06 7.93 -29.45
CA THR A 112 19.55 8.14 -30.84
C THR A 112 20.90 7.46 -31.14
N GLY A 113 21.48 6.76 -30.15
CA GLY A 113 22.58 5.79 -30.31
C GLY A 113 22.10 4.34 -30.50
N ALA A 114 23.02 3.39 -30.72
CA ALA A 114 22.76 2.03 -31.23
C ALA A 114 21.92 1.07 -30.34
N LEU A 115 21.09 1.55 -29.41
CA LEU A 115 20.64 0.75 -28.28
C LEU A 115 19.25 1.23 -27.81
N ARG A 116 18.21 0.39 -27.94
CA ARG A 116 16.79 0.79 -27.93
C ARG A 116 16.13 0.61 -26.54
N PHE A 117 15.01 1.30 -26.31
CA PHE A 117 14.05 1.15 -25.19
C PHE A 117 14.58 1.51 -23.80
N SER A 118 13.91 2.43 -23.11
CA SER A 118 14.13 2.69 -21.68
C SER A 118 12.82 3.07 -21.01
N THR A 119 12.17 2.12 -20.35
CA THR A 119 10.84 2.30 -19.73
C THR A 119 10.82 1.77 -18.29
N GLN A 120 9.64 1.82 -17.65
CA GLN A 120 9.43 1.43 -16.25
C GLN A 120 10.33 2.25 -15.30
N PRO A 121 10.24 3.60 -15.34
CA PRO A 121 11.09 4.44 -14.54
C PRO A 121 10.77 4.28 -13.05
N GLY A 122 11.79 4.08 -12.22
CA GLY A 122 11.67 4.05 -10.75
C GLY A 122 12.68 4.99 -10.09
N TRP A 123 12.23 5.93 -9.27
CA TRP A 123 13.11 6.92 -8.65
C TRP A 123 14.04 6.32 -7.59
N SER A 124 15.28 6.80 -7.53
CA SER A 124 16.12 6.64 -6.35
C SER A 124 15.60 7.49 -5.19
N PRO A 125 15.78 7.07 -3.91
CA PRO A 125 15.27 7.82 -2.76
C PRO A 125 15.83 9.23 -2.58
N ASP A 126 16.99 9.50 -3.16
CA ASP A 126 17.60 10.84 -3.19
C ASP A 126 17.08 11.71 -4.36
N GLY A 127 16.23 11.16 -5.23
CA GLY A 127 15.66 11.85 -6.39
C GLY A 127 16.65 12.21 -7.50
N THR A 128 17.86 11.63 -7.48
CA THR A 128 18.93 11.97 -8.43
C THR A 128 19.04 11.02 -9.63
N ARG A 129 18.53 9.79 -9.48
CA ARG A 129 18.61 8.72 -10.49
C ARG A 129 17.25 8.09 -10.74
N LEU A 130 17.12 7.47 -11.91
CA LEU A 130 16.04 6.56 -12.25
C LEU A 130 16.63 5.17 -12.50
N LEU A 131 15.94 4.13 -12.05
CA LEU A 131 16.03 2.79 -12.64
C LEU A 131 15.19 2.78 -13.91
N VAL A 132 15.68 2.12 -14.94
CA VAL A 132 14.96 1.87 -16.18
C VAL A 132 15.27 0.45 -16.66
N ARG A 133 14.32 -0.12 -17.38
CA ARG A 133 14.53 -1.35 -18.14
C ARG A 133 15.02 -1.00 -19.54
N SER A 134 16.11 -1.59 -20.01
CA SER A 134 16.63 -1.36 -21.36
C SER A 134 17.13 -2.63 -22.02
N ASN A 135 16.91 -2.79 -23.33
CA ASN A 135 17.52 -3.90 -24.11
C ASN A 135 18.77 -3.44 -24.85
N ARG A 136 19.44 -2.44 -24.25
CA ARG A 136 20.55 -1.70 -24.80
C ARG A 136 21.51 -2.64 -25.55
N ASP A 137 21.94 -3.71 -24.91
CA ASP A 137 23.00 -4.60 -25.40
C ASP A 137 22.54 -5.80 -26.25
N ALA A 138 21.34 -5.70 -26.85
CA ALA A 138 20.80 -6.57 -27.91
C ALA A 138 20.54 -8.04 -27.53
N GLY A 139 19.36 -8.29 -26.94
CA GLY A 139 18.70 -9.61 -26.98
C GLY A 139 17.61 -9.78 -25.92
N ASN A 140 17.88 -9.27 -24.73
CA ASN A 140 17.08 -9.33 -23.52
C ASN A 140 16.98 -7.94 -22.89
N TYR A 141 16.16 -7.81 -21.86
CA TYR A 141 16.04 -6.59 -21.08
C TYR A 141 16.86 -6.66 -19.80
N ASP A 142 17.60 -5.60 -19.52
CA ASP A 142 18.42 -5.43 -18.32
C ASP A 142 17.94 -4.23 -17.50
N VAL A 143 18.33 -4.21 -16.22
CA VAL A 143 18.12 -3.08 -15.32
C VAL A 143 19.30 -2.12 -15.41
N TRP A 144 18.99 -0.84 -15.65
CA TRP A 144 19.96 0.24 -15.73
C TRP A 144 19.61 1.35 -14.75
N SER A 145 20.61 2.02 -14.20
CA SER A 145 20.46 3.30 -13.50
C SER A 145 20.99 4.45 -14.34
N VAL A 146 20.20 5.52 -14.47
CA VAL A 146 20.57 6.73 -15.21
C VAL A 146 20.32 7.97 -14.37
N ARG A 147 21.04 9.06 -14.65
CA ARG A 147 20.79 10.35 -13.99
C ARG A 147 19.40 10.87 -14.40
N ALA A 148 18.57 11.23 -13.43
CA ALA A 148 17.18 11.62 -13.66
C ALA A 148 17.01 12.96 -14.40
N THR A 149 18.09 13.72 -14.61
CA THR A 149 18.05 15.02 -15.29
C THR A 149 18.19 14.95 -16.80
N ASP A 150 18.98 14.00 -17.28
CA ASP A 150 19.45 13.96 -18.67
C ASP A 150 19.84 12.56 -19.16
N GLY A 151 19.62 11.51 -18.35
CA GLY A 151 19.99 10.14 -18.68
C GLY A 151 21.49 9.85 -18.63
N GLY A 152 22.31 10.81 -18.17
CA GLY A 152 23.75 10.66 -18.08
C GLY A 152 24.20 9.65 -17.02
N ASP A 153 25.50 9.34 -17.02
CA ASP A 153 26.14 8.34 -16.15
C ASP A 153 25.38 7.00 -16.06
N PRO A 154 25.06 6.36 -17.20
CA PRO A 154 24.34 5.09 -17.20
C PRO A 154 25.19 4.00 -16.53
N VAL A 155 24.58 3.25 -15.63
CA VAL A 155 25.16 2.10 -14.94
C VAL A 155 24.27 0.89 -15.19
N GLN A 156 24.82 -0.15 -15.81
CA GLN A 156 24.15 -1.44 -15.97
C GLN A 156 24.21 -2.21 -14.66
N LEU A 157 23.05 -2.60 -14.12
CA LEU A 157 22.96 -3.37 -12.87
C LEU A 157 22.81 -4.87 -13.12
N THR A 158 22.23 -5.25 -14.26
CA THR A 158 22.15 -6.64 -14.72
C THR A 158 22.64 -6.77 -16.15
N ALA A 159 23.32 -7.87 -16.47
CA ALA A 159 23.98 -8.07 -17.77
C ALA A 159 24.04 -9.56 -18.16
N ASP A 160 23.18 -10.38 -17.55
CA ASP A 160 23.07 -11.79 -17.89
C ASP A 160 22.07 -11.97 -19.06
N ALA A 161 21.72 -13.20 -19.43
CA ALA A 161 20.87 -13.46 -20.59
C ALA A 161 19.36 -13.44 -20.28
N ALA A 162 18.98 -13.22 -19.01
CA ALA A 162 17.61 -13.22 -18.56
C ALA A 162 16.89 -11.90 -18.90
N ASP A 163 15.57 -11.96 -18.97
CA ASP A 163 14.72 -10.77 -19.09
C ASP A 163 14.45 -10.17 -17.69
N ASP A 164 15.23 -9.16 -17.35
CA ASP A 164 15.09 -8.37 -16.13
C ASP A 164 14.21 -7.14 -16.37
N ARG A 165 13.15 -7.01 -15.57
CA ARG A 165 12.10 -5.98 -15.76
C ARG A 165 11.59 -5.46 -14.43
N TYR A 166 10.81 -4.38 -14.46
CA TYR A 166 10.12 -3.82 -13.29
C TYR A 166 11.07 -3.55 -12.11
N PRO A 167 12.12 -2.74 -12.28
CA PRO A 167 13.04 -2.44 -11.18
C PRO A 167 12.49 -1.37 -10.22
N ALA A 168 12.59 -1.59 -8.92
CA ALA A 168 12.25 -0.61 -7.88
C ALA A 168 13.32 -0.56 -6.77
N TYR A 169 13.75 0.64 -6.40
CA TYR A 169 14.61 0.85 -5.23
C TYR A 169 13.87 0.55 -3.93
N SER A 170 14.58 0.04 -2.93
CA SER A 170 14.09 0.11 -1.55
C SER A 170 14.08 1.57 -1.07
N PRO A 171 13.21 1.96 -0.12
CA PRO A 171 13.11 3.35 0.36
C PRO A 171 14.41 3.89 0.99
N ASP A 172 15.27 3.00 1.49
CA ASP A 172 16.60 3.34 2.02
C ASP A 172 17.70 3.38 0.95
N GLY A 173 17.38 3.04 -0.30
CA GLY A 173 18.27 3.09 -1.46
C GLY A 173 19.33 2.01 -1.49
N ARG A 174 19.27 1.02 -0.59
CA ARG A 174 20.29 -0.02 -0.48
C ARG A 174 20.08 -1.21 -1.39
N ARG A 175 18.82 -1.45 -1.79
CA ARG A 175 18.43 -2.63 -2.57
C ARG A 175 17.58 -2.24 -3.76
N VAL A 176 17.52 -3.15 -4.72
CA VAL A 176 16.62 -3.09 -5.87
C VAL A 176 15.84 -4.39 -5.94
N ALA A 177 14.52 -4.32 -5.97
CA ALA A 177 13.66 -5.45 -6.33
C ALA A 177 13.35 -5.38 -7.82
N PHE A 178 13.29 -6.53 -8.48
CA PHE A 178 13.03 -6.63 -9.91
C PHE A 178 12.49 -8.01 -10.27
N ARG A 179 11.83 -8.11 -11.42
CA ARG A 179 11.44 -9.40 -12.02
C ARG A 179 12.61 -9.95 -12.82
N SER A 180 12.88 -11.26 -12.74
CA SER A 180 13.85 -11.94 -13.61
C SER A 180 13.42 -13.37 -13.93
N ASP A 181 13.64 -13.82 -15.17
CA ASP A 181 13.43 -15.21 -15.60
C ASP A 181 14.71 -16.06 -15.59
N ARG A 182 15.78 -15.60 -14.91
CA ARG A 182 17.07 -16.32 -14.83
C ARG A 182 17.00 -17.72 -14.21
N ALA A 183 15.91 -18.05 -13.52
CA ALA A 183 15.64 -19.38 -12.95
C ALA A 183 14.72 -20.26 -13.82
N GLY A 184 14.22 -19.75 -14.96
CA GLY A 184 13.36 -20.46 -15.89
C GLY A 184 11.95 -19.86 -15.97
N ASP A 185 11.31 -19.65 -14.82
CA ASP A 185 10.08 -18.87 -14.66
C ASP A 185 10.37 -17.46 -14.13
N PRO A 186 9.49 -16.47 -14.42
CA PRO A 186 9.70 -15.12 -13.94
C PRO A 186 9.41 -15.00 -12.45
N ASP A 187 10.45 -14.68 -11.69
CA ASP A 187 10.43 -14.56 -10.24
C ASP A 187 10.69 -13.12 -9.79
N ILE A 188 10.41 -12.83 -8.51
CA ILE A 188 10.86 -11.62 -7.83
C ILE A 188 12.25 -11.83 -7.24
N TRP A 189 13.20 -11.01 -7.69
CA TRP A 189 14.58 -10.99 -7.23
C TRP A 189 14.88 -9.69 -6.50
N VAL A 190 15.83 -9.74 -5.58
CA VAL A 190 16.39 -8.57 -4.91
C VAL A 190 17.91 -8.59 -5.02
N MET A 191 18.51 -7.46 -5.33
CA MET A 191 19.96 -7.24 -5.35
C MET A 191 20.34 -5.99 -4.56
N ASN A 192 21.62 -5.81 -4.28
CA ASN A 192 22.14 -4.53 -3.80
C ASN A 192 21.96 -3.46 -4.87
N ALA A 193 21.88 -2.18 -4.47
CA ALA A 193 21.69 -1.06 -5.40
C ALA A 193 22.84 -0.88 -6.41
N ASP A 194 23.99 -1.51 -6.19
CA ASP A 194 25.12 -1.55 -7.12
C ASP A 194 25.06 -2.73 -8.12
N GLY A 195 23.98 -3.52 -8.10
CA GLY A 195 23.79 -4.70 -8.96
C GLY A 195 24.35 -6.01 -8.38
N SER A 196 25.05 -5.95 -7.25
CA SER A 196 25.66 -7.14 -6.66
C SER A 196 24.69 -8.00 -5.84
N SER A 197 25.05 -9.25 -5.62
CA SER A 197 24.35 -10.19 -4.72
C SER A 197 22.85 -10.39 -5.01
N PRO A 198 22.45 -10.73 -6.26
CA PRO A 198 21.06 -11.05 -6.56
C PRO A 198 20.59 -12.31 -5.82
N VAL A 199 19.41 -12.22 -5.19
CA VAL A 199 18.75 -13.31 -4.46
C VAL A 199 17.32 -13.45 -4.98
N ASN A 200 16.92 -14.68 -5.29
CA ASN A 200 15.54 -15.01 -5.68
C ASN A 200 14.66 -15.12 -4.44
N LEU A 201 13.61 -14.29 -4.33
CA LEU A 201 12.70 -14.29 -3.19
C LEU A 201 11.48 -15.21 -3.38
N THR A 202 11.16 -15.58 -4.62
CA THR A 202 9.97 -16.40 -4.96
C THR A 202 10.30 -17.75 -5.57
N ALA A 203 11.55 -18.19 -5.49
CA ALA A 203 12.02 -19.41 -6.14
C ALA A 203 11.13 -20.64 -5.93
N GLY A 204 10.88 -21.37 -7.02
CA GLY A 204 10.28 -22.70 -6.98
C GLY A 204 8.75 -22.71 -6.83
N THR A 205 8.09 -21.56 -7.02
CA THR A 205 6.62 -21.48 -7.08
C THR A 205 6.08 -22.08 -8.38
N GLY A 206 6.86 -22.02 -9.47
CA GLY A 206 6.37 -22.41 -10.80
C GLY A 206 5.27 -21.46 -11.28
N ARG A 207 5.28 -20.21 -10.79
CA ARG A 207 4.30 -19.17 -11.10
C ARG A 207 5.01 -18.05 -11.86
N TRP A 208 4.23 -17.11 -12.37
CA TRP A 208 4.76 -15.93 -13.04
C TRP A 208 4.50 -14.75 -12.12
N GLU A 209 5.58 -14.09 -11.72
CA GLU A 209 5.55 -12.96 -10.81
C GLU A 209 6.11 -11.68 -11.46
N SER A 210 5.55 -10.53 -11.09
CA SER A 210 5.90 -9.23 -11.69
C SER A 210 5.62 -8.04 -10.74
N ALA A 211 5.98 -6.84 -11.21
CA ALA A 211 5.71 -5.55 -10.59
C ALA A 211 5.95 -5.48 -9.06
N PRO A 212 7.17 -5.77 -8.57
CA PRO A 212 7.46 -5.64 -7.15
C PRO A 212 7.37 -4.18 -6.69
N ALA A 213 6.70 -3.93 -5.56
CA ALA A 213 6.56 -2.62 -4.96
C ALA A 213 6.94 -2.63 -3.47
N TRP A 214 7.91 -1.79 -3.10
CA TRP A 214 8.38 -1.69 -1.71
C TRP A 214 7.39 -0.91 -0.84
N SER A 215 7.14 -1.40 0.38
CA SER A 215 6.49 -0.61 1.44
C SER A 215 7.40 0.55 1.87
N PRO A 216 6.85 1.68 2.35
CA PRO A 216 7.65 2.87 2.66
C PRO A 216 8.67 2.66 3.79
N ASP A 217 8.41 1.73 4.69
CA ASP A 217 9.36 1.32 5.74
C ASP A 217 10.42 0.32 5.26
N GLY A 218 10.33 -0.15 4.02
CA GLY A 218 11.23 -1.14 3.41
C GLY A 218 11.11 -2.56 3.98
N THR A 219 10.09 -2.84 4.80
CA THR A 219 9.94 -4.14 5.47
C THR A 219 9.18 -5.17 4.65
N ARG A 220 8.39 -4.73 3.66
CA ARG A 220 7.57 -5.59 2.80
C ARG A 220 7.71 -5.24 1.33
N ILE A 221 7.33 -6.21 0.50
CA ILE A 221 7.20 -6.08 -0.95
C ILE A 221 5.79 -6.56 -1.30
N ALA A 222 5.02 -5.75 -2.01
CA ALA A 222 3.85 -6.19 -2.74
C ALA A 222 4.27 -6.61 -4.16
N PHE A 223 3.60 -7.57 -4.77
CA PHE A 223 3.93 -8.05 -6.11
C PHE A 223 2.72 -8.72 -6.75
N GLU A 224 2.77 -8.84 -8.07
CA GLU A 224 1.78 -9.60 -8.84
C GLU A 224 2.19 -11.08 -8.89
N ARG A 225 1.22 -11.97 -8.78
CA ARG A 225 1.41 -13.39 -9.09
C ARG A 225 0.20 -13.90 -9.85
N VAL A 226 0.47 -14.58 -10.96
CA VAL A 226 -0.58 -15.30 -11.69
C VAL A 226 -1.17 -16.41 -10.81
N SER A 227 -2.49 -16.35 -10.62
CA SER A 227 -3.29 -17.42 -10.03
C SER A 227 -3.85 -18.27 -11.15
N VAL A 228 -3.73 -19.60 -11.04
CA VAL A 228 -4.18 -20.54 -12.09
C VAL A 228 -5.24 -21.51 -11.56
N PRO A 229 -6.22 -21.92 -12.38
CA PRO A 229 -7.20 -22.92 -11.96
C PRO A 229 -6.53 -24.19 -11.47
N GLY A 230 -6.86 -24.61 -10.25
CA GLY A 230 -6.25 -25.74 -9.54
C GLY A 230 -5.36 -25.36 -8.35
N ASP A 231 -5.10 -24.07 -8.12
CA ASP A 231 -4.53 -23.60 -6.86
C ASP A 231 -5.50 -23.85 -5.69
N PRO A 232 -5.00 -24.16 -4.46
CA PRO A 232 -5.85 -24.54 -3.32
C PRO A 232 -6.92 -23.50 -2.95
N ASP A 233 -6.66 -22.25 -3.31
CA ASP A 233 -7.47 -21.07 -3.00
C ASP A 233 -8.06 -20.41 -4.26
N VAL A 234 -8.10 -21.11 -5.40
CA VAL A 234 -8.64 -20.60 -6.68
C VAL A 234 -9.79 -21.50 -7.14
N ASP A 235 -10.90 -20.91 -7.57
CA ASP A 235 -11.99 -21.66 -8.19
C ASP A 235 -11.45 -22.46 -9.39
N PRO A 236 -11.57 -23.80 -9.42
CA PRO A 236 -11.11 -24.63 -10.53
C PRO A 236 -11.72 -24.25 -11.90
N ALA A 237 -12.83 -23.52 -11.92
CA ALA A 237 -13.47 -23.01 -13.12
C ALA A 237 -13.01 -21.60 -13.53
N ALA A 238 -12.21 -20.90 -12.70
CA ALA A 238 -11.71 -19.56 -13.00
C ALA A 238 -10.66 -19.60 -14.13
N ALA A 239 -10.65 -18.55 -14.96
CA ALA A 239 -9.52 -18.29 -15.84
C ALA A 239 -8.29 -17.88 -15.00
N ALA A 240 -7.10 -18.00 -15.56
CA ALA A 240 -5.91 -17.48 -14.91
C ALA A 240 -6.03 -15.95 -14.78
N ALA A 241 -5.74 -15.43 -13.59
CA ALA A 241 -5.84 -14.01 -13.25
C ALA A 241 -4.63 -13.59 -12.42
N ASP A 242 -4.14 -12.38 -12.64
CA ASP A 242 -3.10 -11.81 -11.78
C ASP A 242 -3.72 -11.34 -10.47
N GLU A 243 -3.02 -11.61 -9.37
CA GLU A 243 -3.46 -11.24 -8.03
C GLU A 243 -2.34 -10.51 -7.30
N ILE A 244 -2.73 -9.64 -6.37
CA ILE A 244 -1.80 -8.92 -5.52
C ILE A 244 -1.40 -9.80 -4.34
N TRP A 245 -0.09 -9.98 -4.17
CA TRP A 245 0.52 -10.67 -3.05
C TRP A 245 1.42 -9.72 -2.27
N THR A 246 1.74 -10.09 -1.03
CA THR A 246 2.75 -9.42 -0.23
C THR A 246 3.68 -10.42 0.41
N MET A 247 4.91 -10.00 0.70
CA MET A 247 5.91 -10.76 1.45
C MET A 247 6.79 -9.82 2.28
N ALA A 248 7.48 -10.37 3.27
CA ALA A 248 8.56 -9.66 3.92
C ALA A 248 9.72 -9.42 2.92
N ALA A 249 10.52 -8.39 3.18
CA ALA A 249 11.63 -8.00 2.31
C ALA A 249 12.77 -9.03 2.19
N ASP A 250 12.70 -10.14 2.93
CA ASP A 250 13.59 -11.30 2.83
C ASP A 250 12.93 -12.49 2.07
N GLY A 251 11.73 -12.29 1.53
CA GLY A 251 10.95 -13.30 0.80
C GLY A 251 10.04 -14.17 1.67
N SER A 252 10.14 -14.07 3.00
CA SER A 252 9.32 -14.85 3.92
C SER A 252 7.89 -14.33 4.04
N GLY A 253 6.99 -15.18 4.55
CA GLY A 253 5.62 -14.76 4.89
C GLY A 253 4.76 -14.34 3.70
N GLN A 254 4.97 -14.94 2.52
CA GLN A 254 4.18 -14.65 1.33
C GLN A 254 2.68 -14.87 1.57
N ARG A 255 1.85 -13.88 1.23
CA ARG A 255 0.40 -13.90 1.44
C ARG A 255 -0.33 -13.23 0.29
N ARG A 256 -1.37 -13.88 -0.22
CA ARG A 256 -2.31 -13.33 -1.20
C ARG A 256 -3.20 -12.27 -0.54
N LEU A 257 -3.38 -11.12 -1.20
CA LEU A 257 -4.21 -10.01 -0.72
C LEU A 257 -5.53 -9.90 -1.48
N THR A 258 -5.55 -10.23 -2.77
CA THR A 258 -6.75 -10.23 -3.61
C THR A 258 -7.11 -11.65 -4.05
N ASP A 259 -8.41 -11.95 -4.13
CA ASP A 259 -8.90 -13.25 -4.56
C ASP A 259 -10.23 -13.11 -5.28
N ASN A 260 -10.17 -13.03 -6.61
CA ASN A 260 -11.34 -12.82 -7.44
C ASN A 260 -11.13 -13.33 -8.87
N ALA A 261 -12.15 -13.21 -9.71
CA ALA A 261 -12.13 -13.72 -11.08
C ALA A 261 -11.51 -12.77 -12.12
N PHE A 262 -10.97 -11.63 -11.68
CA PHE A 262 -10.45 -10.57 -12.53
C PHE A 262 -8.98 -10.30 -12.21
N HIS A 263 -8.26 -9.73 -13.17
CA HIS A 263 -6.87 -9.33 -12.96
C HIS A 263 -6.80 -8.13 -12.01
N ASP A 264 -5.96 -8.27 -10.99
CA ASP A 264 -5.52 -7.21 -10.10
C ASP A 264 -4.01 -7.00 -10.29
N GLU A 265 -3.61 -5.80 -10.70
CA GLU A 265 -2.28 -5.49 -11.23
C GLU A 265 -1.74 -4.17 -10.63
N GLY A 266 -0.43 -3.96 -10.71
CA GLY A 266 0.24 -2.70 -10.37
C GLY A 266 0.05 -2.21 -8.95
N PRO A 267 0.41 -3.00 -7.92
CA PRO A 267 0.26 -2.55 -6.54
C PRO A 267 1.24 -1.42 -6.23
N ALA A 268 0.75 -0.34 -5.62
CA ALA A 268 1.58 0.72 -5.05
C ALA A 268 1.16 1.00 -3.60
N TRP A 269 2.15 1.09 -2.72
CA TRP A 269 1.93 1.38 -1.30
C TRP A 269 1.63 2.86 -1.07
N SER A 270 0.75 3.16 -0.13
CA SER A 270 0.61 4.54 0.36
C SER A 270 1.89 4.99 1.09
N PRO A 271 2.24 6.29 1.04
CA PRO A 271 3.41 6.86 1.74
C PRO A 271 3.44 6.61 3.25
N ASP A 272 2.28 6.47 3.88
CA ASP A 272 2.15 6.11 5.30
C ASP A 272 2.18 4.59 5.56
N GLY A 273 2.18 3.77 4.51
CA GLY A 273 2.26 2.31 4.56
C GLY A 273 0.96 1.62 4.96
N THR A 274 -0.14 2.36 5.12
CA THR A 274 -1.40 1.81 5.64
C THR A 274 -2.29 1.21 4.55
N GLN A 275 -2.10 1.58 3.29
CA GLN A 275 -2.95 1.20 2.17
C GLN A 275 -2.13 0.76 0.96
N ILE A 276 -2.79 0.06 0.04
CA ILE A 276 -2.28 -0.30 -1.28
C ILE A 276 -3.31 0.11 -2.33
N VAL A 277 -2.88 0.87 -3.32
CA VAL A 277 -3.64 1.16 -4.54
C VAL A 277 -3.22 0.17 -5.63
N PHE A 278 -4.15 -0.24 -6.47
CA PHE A 278 -3.92 -1.20 -7.56
C PHE A 278 -4.94 -1.01 -8.68
N THR A 279 -4.66 -1.56 -9.85
CA THR A 279 -5.61 -1.63 -10.96
C THR A 279 -6.41 -2.91 -10.86
N SER A 280 -7.73 -2.83 -11.09
CA SER A 280 -8.59 -4.02 -11.09
C SER A 280 -9.51 -4.06 -12.31
N GLY A 281 -9.68 -5.25 -12.87
CA GLY A 281 -10.62 -5.53 -13.96
C GLY A 281 -12.04 -5.89 -13.53
N ARG A 282 -12.41 -5.64 -12.27
CA ARG A 282 -13.73 -6.01 -11.69
C ARG A 282 -14.92 -5.25 -12.27
N GLU A 283 -14.67 -4.07 -12.81
CA GLU A 283 -15.68 -3.20 -13.43
C GLU A 283 -15.47 -3.11 -14.95
N GLU A 284 -16.52 -2.72 -15.68
CA GLU A 284 -16.47 -2.50 -17.13
C GLU A 284 -16.56 -1.01 -17.47
N PRO A 285 -15.71 -0.48 -18.37
CA PRO A 285 -14.63 -1.18 -19.08
C PRO A 285 -13.49 -1.63 -18.16
N LYS A 286 -12.79 -2.70 -18.54
CA LYS A 286 -11.70 -3.26 -17.72
C LYS A 286 -10.59 -2.25 -17.46
N GLY A 287 -10.29 -2.03 -16.18
CA GLY A 287 -9.15 -1.23 -15.70
C GLY A 287 -9.61 0.01 -14.95
N ASP A 288 -9.79 -0.14 -13.64
CA ASP A 288 -10.15 0.93 -12.70
C ASP A 288 -9.15 1.01 -11.54
N ILE A 289 -9.10 2.14 -10.84
CA ILE A 289 -8.26 2.33 -9.66
C ILE A 289 -8.98 1.87 -8.40
N TRP A 290 -8.42 0.84 -7.76
CA TRP A 290 -8.92 0.23 -6.53
C TRP A 290 -7.97 0.49 -5.36
N LEU A 291 -8.54 0.48 -4.16
CA LEU A 291 -7.83 0.72 -2.92
C LEU A 291 -8.15 -0.38 -1.92
N MET A 292 -7.16 -0.82 -1.16
CA MET A 292 -7.31 -1.71 -0.02
C MET A 292 -6.43 -1.27 1.15
N ASP A 293 -6.74 -1.77 2.34
CA ASP A 293 -5.81 -1.71 3.46
C ASP A 293 -4.56 -2.54 3.13
N SER A 294 -3.41 -2.20 3.72
CA SER A 294 -2.14 -2.91 3.52
C SER A 294 -2.17 -4.39 3.89
N ASP A 295 -3.20 -4.83 4.61
CA ASP A 295 -3.45 -6.22 4.93
C ASP A 295 -4.45 -6.92 3.97
N GLY A 296 -4.82 -6.27 2.87
CA GLY A 296 -5.76 -6.79 1.88
C GLY A 296 -7.24 -6.60 2.22
N ALA A 297 -7.56 -6.10 3.43
CA ALA A 297 -8.93 -5.83 3.82
C ALA A 297 -9.49 -4.56 3.14
N ARG A 298 -10.80 -4.38 3.25
CA ARG A 298 -11.53 -3.17 2.82
C ARG A 298 -11.25 -2.76 1.35
N GLN A 299 -11.11 -3.74 0.46
CA GLN A 299 -11.03 -3.51 -0.99
C GLN A 299 -12.26 -2.75 -1.48
N ARG A 300 -12.04 -1.63 -2.19
CA ARG A 300 -13.09 -0.81 -2.77
C ARG A 300 -12.60 -0.10 -4.03
N LEU A 301 -13.52 0.10 -4.98
CA LEU A 301 -13.32 1.02 -6.09
C LEU A 301 -13.05 2.42 -5.53
N LEU A 302 -11.92 3.00 -5.94
CA LEU A 302 -11.57 4.37 -5.58
C LEU A 302 -11.96 5.35 -6.68
N TYR A 303 -11.64 4.99 -7.92
CA TYR A 303 -11.99 5.77 -9.11
C TYR A 303 -12.16 4.84 -10.30
N GLY A 304 -13.21 5.08 -11.08
CA GLY A 304 -13.47 4.40 -12.33
C GLY A 304 -14.22 5.30 -13.28
N SER A 305 -14.02 5.10 -14.58
CA SER A 305 -14.67 5.86 -15.64
C SER A 305 -14.95 5.00 -16.88
N PRO A 306 -15.65 5.51 -17.91
CA PRO A 306 -15.74 4.80 -19.19
C PRO A 306 -14.41 4.68 -19.97
N ALA A 307 -13.30 5.18 -19.41
CA ALA A 307 -11.94 5.03 -19.94
C ALA A 307 -11.18 3.91 -19.19
N VAL A 308 -9.95 3.61 -19.62
CA VAL A 308 -9.07 2.68 -18.90
C VAL A 308 -8.17 3.47 -17.94
N GLU A 309 -8.06 3.00 -16.71
CA GLU A 309 -7.14 3.51 -15.69
C GLU A 309 -6.20 2.41 -15.17
N GLU A 310 -4.89 2.61 -15.37
CA GLU A 310 -3.88 1.58 -15.09
C GLU A 310 -2.60 2.13 -14.44
N SER A 311 -1.83 1.23 -13.82
CA SER A 311 -0.49 1.51 -13.30
C SER A 311 -0.45 2.66 -12.26
N PRO A 312 -1.17 2.55 -11.13
CA PRO A 312 -1.21 3.61 -10.14
C PRO A 312 0.12 3.69 -9.35
N ASP A 313 0.49 4.90 -8.96
CA ASP A 313 1.53 5.21 -7.98
C ASP A 313 1.02 6.28 -7.01
N TRP A 314 1.70 6.48 -5.88
CA TRP A 314 1.27 7.39 -4.83
C TRP A 314 2.22 8.57 -4.64
N GLN A 315 1.69 9.78 -4.65
CA GLN A 315 2.45 10.97 -4.28
C GLN A 315 2.75 11.01 -2.79
N ALA A 316 4.04 10.93 -2.43
CA ALA A 316 4.48 11.24 -1.07
C ALA A 316 4.50 12.75 -0.85
N LEU A 317 3.80 13.21 0.19
CA LEU A 317 3.93 14.60 0.66
C LEU A 317 4.87 14.63 1.88
N PRO A 318 5.70 15.68 2.00
CA PRO A 318 6.50 15.87 3.21
C PRO A 318 5.58 15.86 4.43
N VAL A 319 5.86 14.98 5.40
CA VAL A 319 5.23 15.11 6.72
C VAL A 319 5.79 16.39 7.33
N PRO A 320 4.95 17.39 7.68
CA PRO A 320 5.44 18.56 8.38
C PRO A 320 6.22 18.09 9.60
N PRO A 321 7.38 18.70 9.92
CA PRO A 321 8.01 18.41 11.20
C PRO A 321 6.96 18.58 12.30
N PRO A 322 6.92 17.71 13.32
CA PRO A 322 6.00 17.89 14.43
C PRO A 322 6.10 19.34 14.86
N VAL A 323 4.96 20.06 14.82
CA VAL A 323 4.93 21.47 15.22
C VAL A 323 5.61 21.51 16.57
N ALA A 324 6.77 22.16 16.63
CA ALA A 324 7.47 22.32 17.89
C ALA A 324 6.47 23.04 18.79
N VAL A 325 5.93 22.34 19.77
CA VAL A 325 5.08 22.96 20.77
C VAL A 325 6.00 24.00 21.41
N PRO A 326 5.77 25.31 21.18
CA PRO A 326 6.62 26.30 21.79
C PRO A 326 6.58 26.06 23.29
N PRO A 327 7.72 26.17 24.01
CA PRO A 327 7.69 26.07 25.46
C PRO A 327 6.59 27.01 25.98
N PRO A 328 5.81 26.58 26.99
CA PRO A 328 4.71 27.38 27.49
C PRO A 328 5.19 28.81 27.75
N PRO A 329 4.44 29.84 27.29
CA PRO A 329 4.89 31.21 27.42
C PRO A 329 5.19 31.51 28.89
N ALA A 330 6.30 32.19 29.15
CA ALA A 330 6.57 32.76 30.46
C ALA A 330 5.36 33.62 30.88
N PRO A 331 4.98 33.62 32.17
CA PRO A 331 3.84 34.41 32.63
C PRO A 331 4.02 35.90 32.24
N PRO A 332 2.94 36.58 31.84
CA PRO A 332 3.04 37.85 31.13
C PRO A 332 3.59 38.97 32.02
N VAL A 333 4.57 39.70 31.52
CA VAL A 333 4.81 41.10 31.92
C VAL A 333 4.02 41.97 30.94
N VAL A 334 3.11 42.75 31.50
CA VAL A 334 2.15 43.60 30.79
C VAL A 334 2.87 44.85 30.26
N ASP A 335 2.75 45.13 28.97
CA ASP A 335 2.41 46.47 28.42
C ASP A 335 2.05 46.38 26.92
N PRO A 336 1.14 47.22 26.39
CA PRO A 336 0.49 46.97 25.09
C PRO A 336 1.07 47.81 23.94
N VAL A 337 1.22 47.19 22.76
CA VAL A 337 1.31 47.87 21.44
C VAL A 337 0.52 47.02 20.41
N PRO A 338 -0.29 47.61 19.51
CA PRO A 338 -1.34 46.89 18.79
C PRO A 338 -0.83 46.21 17.50
N PRO A 339 -1.45 45.10 17.04
CA PRO A 339 -1.04 44.45 15.80
C PRO A 339 -1.78 44.99 14.56
N VAL A 340 -1.02 45.11 13.48
CA VAL A 340 -1.49 45.21 12.08
C VAL A 340 -2.12 43.87 11.68
N MET A 341 -3.21 43.90 10.90
CA MET A 341 -4.01 42.73 10.54
C MET A 341 -3.41 41.92 9.37
N GLU A 342 -3.11 40.64 9.60
CA GLU A 342 -3.08 39.60 8.56
C GLU A 342 -4.30 38.66 8.75
N PRO A 343 -4.88 38.09 7.68
CA PRO A 343 -6.04 37.21 7.78
C PRO A 343 -5.67 35.87 8.43
N LYS A 344 -6.36 35.56 9.53
CA LYS A 344 -6.17 34.36 10.36
C LYS A 344 -6.67 33.09 9.62
N PRO A 345 -5.91 31.97 9.62
CA PRO A 345 -6.40 30.70 9.09
C PRO A 345 -7.68 30.26 9.83
N PRO A 346 -8.56 29.48 9.17
CA PRO A 346 -9.79 29.01 9.81
C PRO A 346 -9.45 28.28 11.10
N ARG A 347 -10.16 28.62 12.18
CA ARG A 347 -9.93 27.97 13.47
C ARG A 347 -10.27 26.48 13.32
N PRO A 348 -9.46 25.57 13.89
CA PRO A 348 -9.83 24.17 13.94
C PRO A 348 -11.21 24.03 14.62
N PRO A 349 -11.98 22.99 14.25
CA PRO A 349 -13.23 22.68 14.94
C PRO A 349 -13.01 22.66 16.45
N ARG A 350 -13.96 23.21 17.20
CA ARG A 350 -13.91 23.20 18.66
C ARG A 350 -13.93 21.75 19.14
N ASP A 351 -13.02 21.43 20.05
CA ASP A 351 -12.92 20.20 20.83
C ASP A 351 -12.82 20.69 22.28
N THR A 352 -13.84 20.38 23.08
CA THR A 352 -14.08 21.05 24.36
C THR A 352 -13.42 20.33 25.52
N ASP A 353 -13.33 19.01 25.49
CA ASP A 353 -12.70 18.18 26.52
C ASP A 353 -11.27 17.74 26.14
N GLY A 354 -10.89 17.89 24.87
CA GLY A 354 -9.53 17.73 24.37
C GLY A 354 -9.15 16.27 24.17
N ASP A 355 -10.12 15.41 23.83
CA ASP A 355 -9.95 13.97 23.66
C ASP A 355 -9.52 13.58 22.23
N GLY A 356 -9.51 14.54 21.30
CA GLY A 356 -9.17 14.36 19.89
C GLY A 356 -10.38 14.26 18.96
N LEU A 357 -11.61 14.40 19.48
CA LEU A 357 -12.87 14.37 18.74
C LEU A 357 -13.56 15.74 18.83
N SER A 358 -13.84 16.38 17.69
CA SER A 358 -14.47 17.71 17.72
C SER A 358 -15.93 17.68 18.22
N ASP A 359 -16.41 18.76 18.85
CA ASP A 359 -17.79 18.96 19.31
C ASP A 359 -18.85 18.60 18.25
N VAL A 360 -18.54 18.85 16.97
CA VAL A 360 -19.42 18.55 15.84
C VAL A 360 -19.48 17.05 15.58
N ARG A 361 -18.34 16.38 15.65
CA ARG A 361 -18.22 14.93 15.46
C ARG A 361 -18.84 14.17 16.62
N GLU A 362 -18.63 14.64 17.84
CA GLU A 362 -19.22 14.06 19.04
C GLU A 362 -20.75 14.12 19.00
N ARG A 363 -21.34 15.25 18.59
CA ARG A 363 -22.79 15.31 18.33
C ARG A 363 -23.25 14.34 17.25
N ALA A 364 -22.45 14.15 16.20
CA ALA A 364 -22.80 13.25 15.09
C ALA A 364 -22.79 11.78 15.52
N ILE A 365 -21.80 11.38 16.33
CA ILE A 365 -21.74 10.01 16.88
C ILE A 365 -22.52 9.88 18.18
N ARG A 366 -23.04 10.99 18.73
CA ARG A 366 -23.77 11.21 20.00
C ARG A 366 -22.98 10.88 21.28
N THR A 367 -21.68 11.06 21.25
CA THR A 367 -20.84 11.16 22.46
C THR A 367 -20.96 12.57 23.06
N SER A 368 -20.32 12.83 24.21
CA SER A 368 -20.50 14.06 24.97
C SER A 368 -19.37 15.07 24.73
N PRO A 369 -19.65 16.26 24.13
CA PRO A 369 -18.68 17.35 23.92
C PRO A 369 -18.08 18.02 25.16
N THR A 370 -18.08 17.35 26.29
CA THR A 370 -17.55 17.86 27.57
C THR A 370 -17.03 16.71 28.44
N ASP A 371 -17.09 15.49 27.93
CA ASP A 371 -16.68 14.28 28.63
C ASP A 371 -15.85 13.42 27.68
N ALA A 372 -14.54 13.42 27.94
CA ALA A 372 -13.54 12.84 27.07
C ALA A 372 -13.55 11.29 27.03
N ASP A 373 -14.36 10.62 27.84
CA ASP A 373 -14.55 9.16 27.88
C ASP A 373 -16.03 8.88 28.22
N SER A 374 -16.85 8.79 27.17
CA SER A 374 -18.31 8.77 27.26
C SER A 374 -18.88 7.46 27.79
N ASP A 375 -18.13 6.35 27.77
CA ASP A 375 -18.59 5.04 28.27
C ASP A 375 -17.80 4.49 29.48
N GLU A 376 -16.84 5.26 29.95
CA GLU A 376 -16.10 5.07 31.20
C GLU A 376 -15.27 3.77 31.20
N ASP A 377 -14.79 3.35 30.05
CA ASP A 377 -13.96 2.16 29.84
C ASP A 377 -12.44 2.47 30.02
N GLY A 378 -12.08 3.75 30.05
CA GLY A 378 -10.72 4.26 30.25
C GLY A 378 -10.01 4.68 28.97
N LEU A 379 -10.63 4.55 27.80
CA LEU A 379 -10.19 5.10 26.52
C LEU A 379 -10.89 6.44 26.27
N PRO A 380 -10.22 7.39 25.61
CA PRO A 380 -10.92 8.59 25.17
C PRO A 380 -11.72 8.35 23.90
N ASP A 381 -12.87 9.01 23.72
CA ASP A 381 -13.77 8.77 22.57
C ASP A 381 -13.04 8.96 21.23
N GLY A 382 -12.12 9.93 21.16
CA GLY A 382 -11.27 10.19 19.99
C GLY A 382 -10.25 9.10 19.65
N ALA A 383 -9.91 8.20 20.59
CA ALA A 383 -8.98 7.09 20.36
C ALA A 383 -9.67 5.78 19.90
N GLU A 384 -10.99 5.70 20.04
CA GLU A 384 -11.77 4.49 19.79
C GLU A 384 -12.13 4.32 18.32
N ARG A 385 -11.20 3.70 17.58
CA ARG A 385 -11.33 3.45 16.13
C ARG A 385 -11.88 2.08 15.80
N ALA A 386 -11.58 1.09 16.64
CA ALA A 386 -11.99 -0.30 16.50
C ALA A 386 -13.12 -0.69 17.47
N THR A 387 -13.33 0.14 18.49
CA THR A 387 -14.34 0.01 19.55
C THR A 387 -15.35 1.14 19.42
N SER A 388 -16.44 1.05 20.18
CA SER A 388 -17.50 2.06 20.17
C SER A 388 -17.38 2.95 21.40
N PRO A 389 -17.22 4.28 21.26
CA PRO A 389 -17.05 5.25 22.37
C PRO A 389 -18.32 5.54 23.18
N LYS A 390 -19.12 4.52 23.37
CA LYS A 390 -20.46 4.51 23.95
C LYS A 390 -20.80 3.18 24.57
N ASN A 391 -20.00 2.18 24.26
CA ASN A 391 -20.21 0.82 24.66
C ASN A 391 -18.92 0.31 25.25
N ARG A 392 -18.86 0.40 26.57
CA ARG A 392 -17.75 -0.02 27.43
C ARG A 392 -17.20 -1.43 27.15
N ASP A 393 -17.97 -2.29 26.51
CA ASP A 393 -17.65 -3.68 26.14
C ASP A 393 -18.20 -3.91 24.71
N SER A 394 -17.38 -3.60 23.72
CA SER A 394 -17.76 -3.47 22.31
C SER A 394 -18.22 -4.79 21.69
N ASP A 395 -17.57 -5.89 22.05
CA ASP A 395 -17.95 -7.21 21.57
C ASP A 395 -18.99 -7.89 22.47
N GLY A 396 -19.15 -7.45 23.72
CA GLY A 396 -20.14 -7.86 24.69
C GLY A 396 -19.82 -9.16 25.42
N ASP A 397 -18.55 -9.51 25.58
CA ASP A 397 -18.10 -10.75 26.22
C ASP A 397 -17.94 -10.67 27.74
N GLY A 398 -17.96 -9.46 28.31
CA GLY A 398 -17.87 -9.18 29.73
C GLY A 398 -16.61 -8.41 30.16
N ILE A 399 -15.60 -8.30 29.30
CA ILE A 399 -14.40 -7.49 29.54
C ILE A 399 -14.61 -6.10 28.94
N ALA A 400 -14.05 -5.06 29.58
CA ALA A 400 -14.16 -3.71 29.03
C ALA A 400 -13.05 -3.45 28.00
N ASP A 401 -13.32 -2.68 26.95
CA ASP A 401 -12.38 -2.52 25.84
C ASP A 401 -11.02 -1.97 26.31
N GLY A 402 -11.05 -0.99 27.23
CA GLY A 402 -9.85 -0.50 27.89
C GLY A 402 -9.07 -1.58 28.66
N VAL A 403 -9.73 -2.55 29.29
CA VAL A 403 -9.04 -3.68 29.96
C VAL A 403 -8.39 -4.59 28.92
N GLU A 404 -9.08 -4.91 27.83
CA GLU A 404 -8.57 -5.75 26.74
C GLU A 404 -7.36 -5.13 26.03
N LEU A 405 -7.34 -3.80 25.90
CA LEU A 405 -6.20 -3.05 25.37
C LEU A 405 -5.08 -2.82 26.41
N GLY A 406 -5.23 -3.31 27.64
CA GLY A 406 -4.24 -3.22 28.71
C GLY A 406 -4.09 -1.82 29.30
N VAL A 407 -5.19 -1.08 29.44
CA VAL A 407 -5.23 0.27 30.01
C VAL A 407 -5.12 0.20 31.54
N VAL A 408 -3.97 0.65 32.05
CA VAL A 408 -3.67 0.70 33.49
C VAL A 408 -3.84 2.10 34.09
N THR A 409 -4.04 3.11 33.26
CA THR A 409 -4.30 4.51 33.64
C THR A 409 -5.41 5.05 32.75
N PRO A 410 -6.51 5.56 33.31
CA PRO A 410 -7.66 5.93 32.50
C PRO A 410 -7.42 7.25 31.77
N ALA A 411 -8.17 7.46 30.70
CA ALA A 411 -8.29 8.75 30.04
C ALA A 411 -8.74 9.87 31.01
N ARG A 412 -8.58 11.11 30.57
CA ARG A 412 -9.15 12.26 31.26
C ARG A 412 -10.67 12.19 31.08
N GLY A 413 -11.46 12.57 32.09
CA GLY A 413 -12.92 12.48 32.02
C GLY A 413 -13.48 11.18 32.61
N THR A 414 -12.75 10.07 32.44
CA THR A 414 -13.14 8.75 32.95
C THR A 414 -13.57 8.76 34.42
N ASN A 415 -14.77 8.25 34.66
CA ASN A 415 -15.28 8.07 36.01
C ASN A 415 -14.59 6.92 36.75
N ARG A 416 -13.67 7.26 37.64
CA ARG A 416 -12.86 6.32 38.43
C ARG A 416 -13.65 5.37 39.34
N THR A 417 -14.95 5.61 39.54
CA THR A 417 -15.81 4.71 40.33
C THR A 417 -16.38 3.56 39.50
N ARG A 418 -16.42 3.70 38.18
CA ARG A 418 -16.95 2.73 37.22
C ARG A 418 -15.86 2.10 36.36
N TRP A 419 -14.72 2.76 36.26
CA TRP A 419 -13.52 2.25 35.63
C TRP A 419 -12.69 1.34 36.55
N ARG A 420 -12.07 0.31 35.98
CA ARG A 420 -11.09 -0.55 36.67
C ARG A 420 -9.83 -0.65 35.81
N PRO A 421 -8.63 -0.52 36.40
CA PRO A 421 -7.39 -0.74 35.67
C PRO A 421 -7.25 -2.22 35.32
N ASP A 422 -6.68 -2.46 34.15
CA ASP A 422 -6.10 -3.74 33.80
C ASP A 422 -5.02 -4.17 34.82
N ARG A 423 -4.97 -5.48 35.12
CA ARG A 423 -4.06 -6.06 36.13
C ARG A 423 -2.79 -6.67 35.51
N ASP A 424 -2.78 -6.93 34.21
CA ASP A 424 -1.59 -7.37 33.48
C ASP A 424 -1.63 -6.91 32.02
N PRO A 425 -0.99 -5.78 31.66
CA PRO A 425 -1.17 -5.17 30.33
C PRO A 425 -0.51 -5.95 29.19
N ARG A 426 0.08 -7.10 29.52
CA ARG A 426 0.67 -8.07 28.58
C ARG A 426 -0.35 -9.12 28.13
N THR A 427 -1.47 -9.29 28.83
CA THR A 427 -2.56 -10.22 28.52
C THR A 427 -3.72 -9.50 27.85
N ARG A 428 -3.45 -9.01 26.63
CA ARG A 428 -4.43 -8.30 25.79
C ARG A 428 -5.26 -9.24 24.94
N THR A 429 -6.53 -8.88 24.74
CA THR A 429 -7.52 -9.54 23.89
C THR A 429 -8.00 -8.56 22.80
N ASP A 430 -8.79 -9.03 21.85
CA ASP A 430 -9.34 -8.22 20.76
C ASP A 430 -10.74 -7.72 21.14
N PRO A 431 -10.92 -6.43 21.49
CA PRO A 431 -12.19 -5.91 22.01
C PRO A 431 -13.32 -5.82 20.98
N ALA A 432 -13.03 -6.13 19.71
CA ALA A 432 -14.04 -6.29 18.67
C ALA A 432 -14.48 -7.75 18.50
N ARG A 433 -13.93 -8.68 19.30
CA ARG A 433 -14.07 -10.12 19.07
C ARG A 433 -14.10 -10.92 20.36
N ARG A 434 -15.33 -11.34 20.71
CA ARG A 434 -15.69 -12.11 21.91
C ARG A 434 -14.82 -13.32 22.28
N ASP A 435 -14.03 -13.89 21.37
CA ASP A 435 -13.25 -15.12 21.56
C ASP A 435 -11.91 -14.90 20.84
N THR A 436 -10.90 -14.36 21.49
CA THR A 436 -9.66 -13.89 20.87
C THR A 436 -8.90 -15.03 20.17
N ASP A 437 -8.86 -16.23 20.72
CA ASP A 437 -8.05 -17.34 20.18
C ASP A 437 -8.79 -18.33 19.25
N ARG A 438 -10.10 -18.12 19.07
CA ARG A 438 -10.99 -18.92 18.20
C ARG A 438 -11.15 -20.37 18.68
N ASP A 439 -11.07 -20.63 19.98
CA ASP A 439 -11.23 -21.99 20.53
C ASP A 439 -12.68 -22.36 20.85
N GLY A 440 -13.60 -21.39 20.79
CA GLY A 440 -15.02 -21.53 21.08
C GLY A 440 -15.42 -21.16 22.52
N ARG A 441 -14.50 -20.61 23.33
CA ARG A 441 -14.79 -19.94 24.59
C ARG A 441 -14.59 -18.44 24.42
N ILE A 442 -15.47 -17.68 25.07
CA ILE A 442 -15.37 -16.21 25.02
C ILE A 442 -14.38 -15.71 26.07
N ASP A 443 -13.70 -14.60 25.82
CA ASP A 443 -12.56 -14.17 26.65
C ASP A 443 -13.02 -13.86 28.07
N GLY A 444 -14.16 -13.20 28.24
CA GLY A 444 -14.79 -12.95 29.55
C GLY A 444 -15.19 -14.22 30.32
N ARG A 445 -15.32 -15.39 29.67
CA ARG A 445 -15.48 -16.67 30.40
C ARG A 445 -14.16 -17.27 30.84
N GLU A 446 -13.08 -16.92 30.16
CA GLU A 446 -11.74 -17.41 30.43
C GLU A 446 -11.06 -16.56 31.50
N ASP A 447 -11.16 -15.23 31.42
CA ASP A 447 -10.89 -14.28 32.51
C ASP A 447 -12.18 -14.03 33.32
N ARG A 448 -12.50 -14.92 34.25
CA ARG A 448 -13.77 -14.89 35.00
C ARG A 448 -13.93 -13.66 35.90
N ASN A 449 -12.87 -12.92 36.15
CA ASN A 449 -12.91 -11.75 37.02
C ASN A 449 -12.73 -10.43 36.27
N HIS A 450 -12.61 -10.51 34.93
CA HIS A 450 -12.59 -9.40 33.96
C HIS A 450 -11.57 -8.32 34.32
N ASN A 451 -10.40 -8.75 34.82
CA ASN A 451 -9.34 -7.85 35.25
C ASN A 451 -8.16 -7.79 34.27
N GLY A 452 -8.26 -8.51 33.15
CA GLY A 452 -7.29 -8.58 32.07
C GLY A 452 -6.01 -9.34 32.43
N ARG A 453 -5.95 -10.03 33.58
CA ARG A 453 -4.85 -10.91 33.99
C ARG A 453 -5.31 -12.35 34.05
N VAL A 454 -4.50 -13.27 33.52
CA VAL A 454 -4.73 -14.71 33.70
C VAL A 454 -4.42 -15.13 35.15
N ASP A 455 -5.46 -15.29 35.98
CA ASP A 455 -5.34 -15.69 37.38
C ASP A 455 -5.43 -17.21 37.60
N ARG A 456 -5.14 -17.64 38.82
CA ARG A 456 -5.17 -19.07 39.17
C ARG A 456 -6.59 -19.62 39.06
N GLY A 457 -6.78 -20.53 38.11
CA GLY A 457 -8.07 -21.19 37.84
C GLY A 457 -8.82 -20.61 36.66
N GLU A 458 -8.27 -19.59 36.00
CA GLU A 458 -8.71 -19.08 34.70
C GLU A 458 -7.98 -19.81 33.57
N THR A 459 -8.50 -19.66 32.34
CA THR A 459 -7.82 -20.09 31.12
C THR A 459 -7.26 -18.86 30.39
N ASP A 460 -6.22 -19.04 29.58
CA ASP A 460 -5.58 -17.92 28.87
C ASP A 460 -6.35 -17.66 27.56
N PRO A 461 -7.06 -16.52 27.41
CA PRO A 461 -7.91 -16.24 26.25
C PRO A 461 -7.17 -16.06 24.92
N ARG A 462 -5.83 -16.06 24.97
CA ARG A 462 -4.95 -15.91 23.80
C ARG A 462 -4.40 -17.25 23.32
N ARG A 463 -4.78 -18.36 23.96
CA ARG A 463 -4.17 -19.67 23.75
C ARG A 463 -5.22 -20.75 23.60
N ARG A 464 -5.38 -21.15 22.33
CA ARG A 464 -6.36 -22.16 21.91
C ARG A 464 -6.33 -23.41 22.79
N ASN A 465 -7.34 -23.59 23.63
CA ASN A 465 -7.42 -24.72 24.54
C ASN A 465 -8.13 -25.89 23.85
N THR A 466 -7.35 -26.91 23.47
CA THR A 466 -7.93 -28.14 22.89
C THR A 466 -8.64 -28.97 23.97
N PHE A 467 -9.90 -28.65 24.26
CA PHE A 467 -10.75 -29.52 25.06
C PHE A 467 -11.05 -30.80 24.27
N ARG A 468 -10.28 -31.87 24.52
CA ARG A 468 -10.72 -33.24 24.19
C ARG A 468 -12.07 -33.46 24.87
N LYS A 469 -13.15 -33.52 24.10
CA LYS A 469 -14.44 -34.03 24.59
C LYS A 469 -14.17 -35.36 25.33
N PRO A 470 -14.67 -35.56 26.57
CA PRO A 470 -14.57 -36.86 27.19
C PRO A 470 -15.32 -37.85 26.32
N ALA A 471 -14.65 -38.96 25.99
CA ALA A 471 -15.26 -40.06 25.27
C ALA A 471 -16.54 -40.48 26.01
N ARG A 472 -17.68 -40.47 25.30
CA ARG A 472 -18.91 -41.08 25.80
C ARG A 472 -18.57 -42.52 26.14
N ARG A 473 -18.55 -42.86 27.44
CA ARG A 473 -18.51 -44.24 27.90
C ARG A 473 -19.87 -44.87 27.60
N GLY A 474 -19.83 -46.00 26.89
CA GLY A 474 -20.75 -47.15 26.98
C GLY A 474 -22.22 -46.85 26.78
#